data_AF-R6RVH8-F1
#
_entry.id   AF-R6RVH8-F1
#
_cell.length_a   1.000
_cell.length_b   1.000
_cell.length_c   1.000
_cell.angle_alpha   90.00
_cell.angle_beta   90.00
_cell.angle_gamma   90.00
#
_symmetry.space_group_name_H-M   'P 1'
#
loop_
_entity.id
_entity.type
_entity.pdbx_description
1 polymer ?
#
loop_
_entity_poly.entity_id
_entity_poly.type
_entity_poly.pdbx_seq_one_letter_code
_entity_poly.pdbx_strand_id
1 'polypeptide(L)'
;MMDCNCVVSPDGNSGNMVLYGHNMAVGTFFACLSEYWRTLYDSYDAPSMQFYKDHPTITFNTLYEEAEWKIFGIGLFNIYEEYGEVYYNYNNKHDFTSRDDFNHFIIDLMDRSDIFTDVDIEYGDDILTLSTCYWPFRSDMDNVRLAIFARKVRPGESTYVDVSKAKVNTYVKRWQWVYDNIGGGYDWSQSNWDRRKLLSYTAEDAERDGYTFIDDINDSDGIYDYNNGDGYDY
;
A
#
# COMPACT_ATOMS: atom_id res chain seq x y z
N MET A 1 5.51 -13.26 -12.47
CA MET A 1 5.55 -14.68 -12.04
C MET A 1 4.86 -14.76 -10.69
N MET A 2 3.93 -15.69 -10.53
CA MET A 2 3.25 -15.91 -9.25
C MET A 2 4.18 -16.57 -8.23
N ASP A 3 4.04 -16.24 -6.95
CA ASP A 3 4.75 -16.93 -5.87
C ASP A 3 4.45 -18.43 -5.89
N CYS A 4 5.46 -19.26 -5.64
CA CYS A 4 5.33 -20.70 -5.71
C CYS A 4 4.43 -21.29 -4.61
N ASN A 5 4.18 -20.54 -3.54
CA ASN A 5 3.29 -20.95 -2.46
C ASN A 5 1.83 -20.51 -2.69
N CYS A 6 1.55 -19.69 -3.71
CA CYS A 6 0.18 -19.37 -4.08
C CYS A 6 -0.50 -20.58 -4.71
N VAL A 7 -1.75 -20.82 -4.31
CA VAL A 7 -2.63 -21.80 -4.92
C VAL A 7 -3.58 -21.09 -5.88
N VAL A 8 -3.73 -21.63 -7.09
CA VAL A 8 -4.77 -21.24 -8.06
C VAL A 8 -5.40 -22.50 -8.60
N SER A 9 -6.68 -22.72 -8.31
CA SER A 9 -7.38 -23.97 -8.61
C SER A 9 -8.87 -23.73 -8.88
N PRO A 10 -9.59 -24.71 -9.45
CA PRO A 10 -11.05 -24.62 -9.60
C PRO A 10 -11.79 -24.48 -8.27
N ASP A 11 -11.19 -24.98 -7.17
CA ASP A 11 -11.81 -25.04 -5.84
C ASP A 11 -11.51 -23.80 -4.99
N GLY A 12 -10.66 -22.89 -5.48
CA GLY A 12 -10.26 -21.67 -4.79
C GLY A 12 -8.82 -21.26 -5.05
N ASN A 13 -8.53 -20.01 -4.70
CA ASN A 13 -7.21 -19.40 -4.77
C ASN A 13 -6.70 -19.11 -3.36
N SER A 14 -5.39 -18.87 -3.23
CA SER A 14 -4.83 -18.26 -2.01
C SER A 14 -5.46 -16.90 -1.74
N GLY A 15 -5.76 -16.60 -0.47
CA GLY A 15 -6.41 -15.35 -0.06
C GLY A 15 -5.61 -14.09 -0.38
N ASN A 16 -4.29 -14.20 -0.56
CA ASN A 16 -3.44 -13.18 -1.16
C ASN A 16 -2.55 -13.81 -2.25
N MET A 17 -2.85 -13.48 -3.50
CA MET A 17 -2.03 -13.89 -4.64
C MET A 17 -0.90 -12.90 -4.87
N VAL A 18 0.34 -13.38 -4.78
CA VAL A 18 1.54 -12.56 -4.91
C VAL A 18 2.16 -12.77 -6.28
N LEU A 19 2.34 -11.70 -7.04
CA LEU A 19 3.00 -11.69 -8.34
C LEU A 19 4.27 -10.84 -8.30
N TYR A 20 5.36 -11.39 -8.80
CA TYR A 20 6.64 -10.70 -8.96
C TYR A 20 6.91 -10.35 -10.43
N GLY A 21 7.52 -9.20 -10.68
CA GLY A 21 7.98 -8.83 -12.01
C GLY A 21 9.20 -7.91 -11.93
N HIS A 22 10.08 -7.99 -12.92
CA HIS A 22 11.22 -7.10 -12.99
C HIS A 22 10.80 -5.66 -13.26
N ASN A 23 11.46 -4.70 -12.60
CA ASN A 23 11.42 -3.30 -12.96
C ASN A 23 12.61 -3.03 -13.88
N MET A 24 12.42 -3.22 -15.19
CA MET A 24 13.49 -3.07 -16.16
C MET A 24 13.64 -1.61 -16.59
N ALA A 25 14.87 -1.09 -16.62
CA ALA A 25 15.17 0.28 -17.07
C ALA A 25 14.70 0.59 -18.51
N VAL A 26 14.48 -0.44 -19.33
CA VAL A 26 13.90 -0.31 -20.68
C VAL A 26 12.36 -0.15 -20.69
N GLY A 27 11.72 -0.05 -19.52
CA GLY A 27 10.28 0.20 -19.38
C GLY A 27 9.38 -1.02 -19.55
N THR A 28 9.91 -2.24 -19.39
CA THR A 28 9.16 -3.49 -19.58
C THR A 28 8.78 -4.19 -18.27
N PHE A 29 7.86 -5.15 -18.35
CA PHE A 29 7.34 -5.92 -17.22
C PHE A 29 6.65 -5.04 -16.16
N PHE A 30 7.14 -5.01 -14.93
CA PHE A 30 6.54 -4.24 -13.83
C PHE A 30 7.16 -2.84 -13.69
N ALA A 31 7.95 -2.38 -14.67
CA ALA A 31 8.51 -1.05 -14.65
C ALA A 31 7.45 0.06 -14.50
N CYS A 32 6.29 -0.11 -15.15
CA CYS A 32 5.16 0.82 -15.05
C CYS A 32 4.61 0.95 -13.63
N LEU A 33 4.81 -0.03 -12.74
CA LEU A 33 4.33 0.09 -11.36
C LEU A 33 5.01 1.24 -10.62
N SER A 34 6.25 1.61 -11.01
CA SER A 34 6.97 2.76 -10.43
C SER A 34 6.20 4.07 -10.59
N GLU A 35 5.38 4.20 -11.62
CA GLU A 35 4.58 5.40 -11.87
C GLU A 35 3.49 5.62 -10.80
N TYR A 36 2.98 4.54 -10.19
CA TYR A 36 2.05 4.63 -9.07
C TYR A 36 2.67 5.40 -7.91
N TRP A 37 3.94 5.16 -7.59
CA TRP A 37 4.63 5.85 -6.49
C TRP A 37 5.18 7.22 -6.93
N ARG A 38 5.81 7.28 -8.13
CA ARG A 38 6.42 8.51 -8.65
C ARG A 38 5.41 9.66 -8.74
N THR A 39 4.19 9.39 -9.20
CA THR A 39 3.14 10.43 -9.33
C THR A 39 2.49 10.83 -8.01
N LEU A 40 2.77 10.14 -6.90
CA LEU A 40 2.40 10.63 -5.55
C LEU A 40 3.29 11.81 -5.13
N TYR A 41 4.42 12.05 -5.80
CA TYR A 41 5.42 13.05 -5.40
C TYR A 41 5.96 13.86 -6.60
N ASP A 42 5.22 13.91 -7.71
CA ASP A 42 5.66 14.51 -8.97
C ASP A 42 5.45 16.04 -9.07
N SER A 43 4.88 16.64 -8.04
CA SER A 43 4.53 18.06 -7.99
C SER A 43 4.88 18.64 -6.63
N TYR A 44 5.44 19.85 -6.65
CA TYR A 44 5.85 20.57 -5.45
C TYR A 44 4.65 21.12 -4.66
N ASP A 45 3.58 21.51 -5.36
CA ASP A 45 2.40 22.14 -4.74
C ASP A 45 1.45 21.11 -4.11
N ALA A 46 1.20 20.01 -4.83
CA ALA A 46 0.35 18.91 -4.37
C ALA A 46 0.59 17.64 -5.21
N PRO A 47 0.62 16.44 -4.59
CA PRO A 47 0.64 15.16 -5.28
C PRO A 47 -0.40 15.04 -6.39
N SER A 48 0.01 14.73 -7.63
CA SER A 48 -0.96 14.55 -8.71
C SER A 48 -1.77 13.27 -8.53
N MET A 49 -1.11 12.20 -8.07
CA MET A 49 -1.63 10.82 -8.05
C MET A 49 -2.14 10.38 -9.43
N GLN A 50 -1.64 11.01 -10.51
CA GLN A 50 -2.27 10.92 -11.83
C GLN A 50 -2.29 9.49 -12.35
N PHE A 51 -1.21 8.73 -12.14
CA PHE A 51 -1.15 7.35 -12.62
C PHE A 51 -2.20 6.47 -11.91
N TYR A 52 -2.40 6.65 -10.61
CA TYR A 52 -3.47 5.97 -9.88
C TYR A 52 -4.86 6.41 -10.36
N LYS A 53 -5.07 7.71 -10.58
CA LYS A 53 -6.36 8.25 -11.04
C LYS A 53 -6.75 7.71 -12.41
N ASP A 54 -5.78 7.53 -13.29
CA ASP A 54 -6.00 6.97 -14.63
C ASP A 54 -6.13 5.43 -14.61
N HIS A 55 -5.54 4.77 -13.60
CA HIS A 55 -5.48 3.32 -13.48
C HIS A 55 -5.82 2.82 -12.06
N PRO A 56 -7.04 3.04 -11.54
CA PRO A 56 -7.39 2.62 -10.18
C PRO A 56 -7.69 1.12 -10.06
N THR A 57 -7.78 0.41 -11.19
CA THR A 57 -8.06 -1.03 -11.26
C THR A 57 -7.03 -1.80 -12.06
N ILE A 58 -6.95 -3.10 -11.80
CA ILE A 58 -6.09 -4.06 -12.48
C ILE A 58 -6.97 -5.21 -12.99
N THR A 59 -6.80 -5.58 -14.26
CA THR A 59 -7.33 -6.84 -14.80
C THR A 59 -6.30 -7.95 -14.54
N PHE A 60 -6.68 -8.99 -13.81
CA PHE A 60 -5.85 -10.17 -13.60
C PHE A 60 -6.70 -11.43 -13.72
N ASN A 61 -6.37 -12.24 -14.72
CA ASN A 61 -7.12 -13.44 -15.08
C ASN A 61 -6.29 -14.69 -14.76
N THR A 62 -6.96 -15.72 -14.27
CA THR A 62 -6.42 -17.07 -14.11
C THR A 62 -6.99 -17.98 -15.20
N LEU A 63 -6.62 -19.26 -15.18
CA LEU A 63 -7.26 -20.26 -16.05
C LEU A 63 -8.74 -20.50 -15.71
N TYR A 64 -9.18 -20.12 -14.51
CA TYR A 64 -10.49 -20.45 -13.96
C TYR A 64 -11.41 -19.23 -13.86
N GLU A 65 -10.86 -18.02 -13.97
CA GLU A 65 -11.61 -16.79 -13.70
C GLU A 65 -10.99 -15.59 -14.40
N GLU A 66 -11.85 -14.72 -14.94
CA GLU A 66 -11.52 -13.36 -15.32
C GLU A 66 -11.98 -12.40 -14.22
N ALA A 67 -11.10 -11.50 -13.77
CA ALA A 67 -11.39 -10.65 -12.62
C ALA A 67 -10.77 -9.25 -12.75
N GLU A 68 -11.50 -8.28 -12.22
CA GLU A 68 -11.04 -6.92 -11.97
C GLU A 68 -10.71 -6.75 -10.49
N TRP A 69 -9.70 -5.93 -10.22
CA TRP A 69 -9.14 -5.73 -8.89
C TRP A 69 -9.00 -4.24 -8.62
N LYS A 70 -9.49 -3.75 -7.49
CA LYS A 70 -9.41 -2.33 -7.10
C LYS A 70 -8.19 -2.10 -6.24
N ILE A 71 -7.32 -1.18 -6.64
CA ILE A 71 -6.11 -0.83 -5.88
C ILE A 71 -6.52 -0.07 -4.62
N PHE A 72 -6.10 -0.57 -3.47
CA PHE A 72 -6.37 0.05 -2.17
C PHE A 72 -5.11 0.59 -1.49
N GLY A 73 -3.92 0.09 -1.84
CA GLY A 73 -2.67 0.52 -1.22
C GLY A 73 -1.44 0.38 -2.12
N ILE A 74 -0.43 1.20 -1.85
CA ILE A 74 0.85 1.26 -2.55
C ILE A 74 1.92 1.45 -1.48
N GLY A 75 2.98 0.64 -1.43
CA GLY A 75 3.98 0.79 -0.38
C GLY A 75 5.41 0.45 -0.80
N LEU A 76 6.38 1.05 -0.11
CA LEU A 76 7.79 0.68 -0.18
C LEU A 76 8.18 -0.23 0.99
N PHE A 77 8.97 -1.26 0.69
CA PHE A 77 9.38 -2.27 1.67
C PHE A 77 10.89 -2.47 1.63
N ASN A 78 11.49 -2.46 2.82
CA ASN A 78 12.86 -2.89 3.05
C ASN A 78 12.95 -4.42 3.09
N ILE A 79 14.06 -4.97 2.59
CA ILE A 79 14.34 -6.40 2.59
C ILE A 79 15.63 -6.79 3.32
N TYR A 80 16.32 -5.81 3.93
CA TYR A 80 17.55 -6.05 4.69
C TYR A 80 17.44 -5.53 6.12
N GLU A 81 17.61 -6.42 7.10
CA GLU A 81 17.48 -6.09 8.53
C GLU A 81 18.45 -5.00 8.99
N GLU A 82 19.60 -4.82 8.32
CA GLU A 82 20.58 -3.78 8.65
C GLU A 82 20.03 -2.36 8.50
N TYR A 83 18.96 -2.19 7.73
CA TYR A 83 18.29 -0.90 7.56
C TYR A 83 17.08 -0.72 8.50
N GLY A 84 16.73 -1.73 9.28
CA GLY A 84 15.57 -1.73 10.18
C GLY A 84 14.57 -2.83 9.85
N GLU A 85 13.32 -2.66 10.29
CA GLU A 85 12.26 -3.67 10.13
C GLU A 85 12.18 -4.20 8.68
N VAL A 86 12.11 -5.53 8.56
CA VAL A 86 11.69 -6.23 7.34
C VAL A 86 10.31 -6.81 7.59
N TYR A 87 9.29 -6.19 7.00
CA TYR A 87 7.92 -6.66 7.13
C TYR A 87 7.65 -7.84 6.18
N TYR A 88 8.06 -9.05 6.55
CA TYR A 88 8.00 -10.24 5.68
C TYR A 88 6.60 -10.58 5.15
N ASN A 89 5.54 -10.17 5.87
CA ASN A 89 4.18 -10.57 5.54
C ASN A 89 3.66 -9.94 4.24
N TYR A 90 4.18 -8.80 3.78
CA TYR A 90 3.64 -8.14 2.57
C TYR A 90 3.64 -9.05 1.34
N ASN A 91 4.61 -9.97 1.22
CA ASN A 91 4.73 -10.90 0.11
C ASN A 91 4.77 -12.39 0.51
N ASN A 92 4.75 -12.73 1.80
CA ASN A 92 4.75 -14.13 2.27
C ASN A 92 3.44 -14.55 2.96
N LYS A 93 2.51 -13.62 3.20
CA LYS A 93 1.19 -13.94 3.75
C LYS A 93 0.25 -14.29 2.59
N HIS A 94 0.08 -15.59 2.33
CA HIS A 94 -0.73 -16.11 1.22
C HIS A 94 -2.17 -16.42 1.61
N ASP A 95 -2.41 -16.78 2.88
CA ASP A 95 -3.72 -17.20 3.38
C ASP A 95 -3.95 -16.69 4.81
N PHE A 96 -5.22 -16.65 5.21
CA PHE A 96 -5.66 -16.09 6.50
C PHE A 96 -6.34 -17.14 7.35
N THR A 97 -5.89 -17.25 8.60
CA THR A 97 -6.40 -18.26 9.55
C THR A 97 -7.68 -17.82 10.25
N SER A 98 -7.96 -16.52 10.27
CA SER A 98 -9.13 -15.92 10.91
C SER A 98 -9.38 -14.51 10.38
N ARG A 99 -10.54 -13.95 10.74
CA ARG A 99 -10.87 -12.54 10.51
C ARG A 99 -9.84 -11.60 11.12
N ASP A 100 -9.40 -11.86 12.36
CA ASP A 100 -8.46 -10.98 13.07
C ASP A 100 -7.07 -11.04 12.40
N ASP A 101 -6.65 -12.21 11.93
CA ASP A 101 -5.41 -12.39 11.16
C ASP A 101 -5.44 -11.60 9.83
N PHE A 102 -6.57 -11.63 9.11
CA PHE A 102 -6.77 -10.80 7.92
C PHE A 102 -6.79 -9.30 8.25
N ASN A 103 -7.56 -8.90 9.25
CA ASN A 103 -7.69 -7.50 9.64
C ASN A 103 -6.32 -6.92 10.04
N HIS A 104 -5.51 -7.65 10.82
CA HIS A 104 -4.16 -7.22 11.18
C HIS A 104 -3.25 -7.08 9.96
N PHE A 105 -3.32 -8.02 9.00
CA PHE A 105 -2.57 -7.91 7.76
C PHE A 105 -2.95 -6.64 6.97
N ILE A 106 -4.24 -6.37 6.79
CA ILE A 106 -4.70 -5.16 6.10
C ILE A 106 -4.29 -3.89 6.86
N ILE A 107 -4.41 -3.87 8.19
CA ILE A 107 -3.98 -2.72 9.00
C ILE A 107 -2.49 -2.43 8.80
N ASP A 108 -1.63 -3.44 8.88
CA ASP A 108 -0.19 -3.28 8.68
C ASP A 108 0.16 -2.80 7.26
N LEU A 109 -0.57 -3.27 6.24
CA LEU A 109 -0.40 -2.80 4.87
C LEU A 109 -0.82 -1.34 4.72
N MET A 110 -1.97 -0.97 5.27
CA MET A 110 -2.50 0.39 5.16
C MET A 110 -1.66 1.41 5.94
N ASP A 111 -1.10 1.02 7.09
CA ASP A 111 -0.13 1.86 7.82
C ASP A 111 1.14 2.13 7.01
N ARG A 112 1.51 1.21 6.12
CA ARG A 112 2.66 1.31 5.21
C ARG A 112 2.30 1.81 3.81
N SER A 113 1.03 2.10 3.57
CA SER A 113 0.56 2.60 2.28
C SER A 113 0.87 4.08 2.14
N ASP A 114 1.41 4.45 0.99
CA ASP A 114 1.67 5.81 0.52
C ASP A 114 0.40 6.50 0.00
N ILE A 115 -0.70 5.76 -0.17
CA ILE A 115 -1.99 6.27 -0.63
C ILE A 115 -3.14 5.76 0.24
N PHE A 116 -4.14 6.60 0.45
CA PHE A 116 -5.47 6.21 0.91
C PHE A 116 -6.48 6.40 -0.21
N THR A 117 -7.38 5.42 -0.35
CA THR A 117 -8.36 5.36 -1.45
C THR A 117 -9.77 5.19 -0.89
N ASP A 118 -10.79 5.29 -1.76
CA ASP A 118 -12.18 5.03 -1.36
C ASP A 118 -12.52 3.53 -1.29
N VAL A 119 -11.58 2.65 -1.66
CA VAL A 119 -11.79 1.20 -1.75
C VAL A 119 -11.91 0.60 -0.34
N ASP A 120 -13.08 0.04 -0.05
CA ASP A 120 -13.31 -0.73 1.17
C ASP A 120 -12.71 -2.15 1.06
N ILE A 121 -12.52 -2.81 2.19
CA ILE A 121 -11.96 -4.16 2.28
C ILE A 121 -12.70 -4.91 3.39
N GLU A 122 -12.97 -6.19 3.22
CA GLU A 122 -13.61 -7.03 4.24
C GLU A 122 -12.96 -8.41 4.27
N TYR A 123 -12.95 -9.05 5.45
CA TYR A 123 -12.55 -10.45 5.58
C TYR A 123 -13.33 -11.34 4.62
N GLY A 124 -12.58 -12.10 3.81
CA GLY A 124 -13.12 -12.92 2.72
C GLY A 124 -12.91 -12.32 1.34
N ASP A 125 -12.48 -11.06 1.23
CA ASP A 125 -11.98 -10.50 -0.03
C ASP A 125 -10.65 -11.17 -0.43
N ASP A 126 -10.52 -11.50 -1.71
CA ASP A 126 -9.25 -11.92 -2.30
C ASP A 126 -8.33 -10.70 -2.47
N ILE A 127 -7.06 -10.84 -2.09
CA ILE A 127 -6.02 -9.83 -2.24
C ILE A 127 -5.07 -10.21 -3.39
N LEU A 128 -4.61 -9.20 -4.12
CA LEU A 128 -3.57 -9.28 -5.13
C LEU A 128 -2.42 -8.36 -4.71
N THR A 129 -1.22 -8.93 -4.60
CA THR A 129 0.02 -8.19 -4.35
C THR A 129 0.90 -8.23 -5.58
N LEU A 130 1.21 -7.07 -6.16
CA LEU A 130 2.22 -6.95 -7.22
C LEU A 130 3.50 -6.41 -6.62
N SER A 131 4.60 -7.17 -6.66
CA SER A 131 5.89 -6.79 -6.07
C SER A 131 6.99 -6.63 -7.13
N THR A 132 7.74 -5.54 -7.06
CA THR A 132 8.87 -5.26 -7.95
C THR A 132 10.01 -4.54 -7.23
N CYS A 133 11.20 -4.49 -7.86
CA CYS A 133 12.31 -3.69 -7.36
C CYS A 133 11.97 -2.20 -7.52
N TYR A 134 12.35 -1.38 -6.54
CA TYR A 134 12.30 0.07 -6.64
C TYR A 134 13.72 0.62 -6.58
N TRP A 135 14.23 1.07 -7.73
CA TRP A 135 15.59 1.60 -7.85
C TRP A 135 15.67 2.80 -8.81
N PRO A 136 16.47 3.83 -8.48
CA PRO A 136 17.20 4.01 -7.23
C PRO A 136 16.32 4.62 -6.13
N PHE A 137 16.26 3.95 -4.97
CA PHE A 137 15.86 4.61 -3.73
C PHE A 137 17.05 5.38 -3.14
N ARG A 138 18.23 4.75 -3.16
CA ARG A 138 19.55 5.34 -2.86
C ARG A 138 20.63 4.59 -3.66
N SER A 139 21.83 5.16 -3.78
CA SER A 139 22.96 4.50 -4.47
C SER A 139 23.39 3.18 -3.83
N ASP A 140 23.23 3.02 -2.52
CA ASP A 140 23.59 1.84 -1.71
C ASP A 140 22.36 1.13 -1.10
N MET A 141 21.14 1.56 -1.44
CA MET A 141 19.90 0.80 -1.23
C MET A 141 19.30 0.46 -2.59
N ASP A 142 19.84 -0.58 -3.20
CA ASP A 142 19.43 -1.11 -4.50
C ASP A 142 18.29 -2.13 -4.45
N ASN A 143 17.77 -2.37 -3.25
CA ASN A 143 16.95 -3.54 -2.96
C ASN A 143 15.62 -3.22 -2.26
N VAL A 144 15.22 -1.95 -2.21
CA VAL A 144 13.84 -1.60 -1.84
C VAL A 144 12.86 -2.25 -2.81
N ARG A 145 11.70 -2.66 -2.30
CA ARG A 145 10.61 -3.20 -3.10
C ARG A 145 9.45 -2.22 -3.12
N LEU A 146 8.84 -2.06 -4.29
CA LEU A 146 7.56 -1.40 -4.45
C LEU A 146 6.50 -2.48 -4.57
N ALA A 147 5.46 -2.38 -3.75
CA ALA A 147 4.30 -3.25 -3.83
C ALA A 147 3.00 -2.47 -4.07
N ILE A 148 2.15 -3.00 -4.95
CA ILE A 148 0.78 -2.52 -5.18
C ILE A 148 -0.17 -3.58 -4.62
N PHE A 149 -1.12 -3.15 -3.82
CA PHE A 149 -2.12 -4.02 -3.21
C PHE A 149 -3.50 -3.68 -3.78
N ALA A 150 -4.19 -4.71 -4.26
CA ALA A 150 -5.53 -4.60 -4.79
C ALA A 150 -6.43 -5.69 -4.22
N ARG A 151 -7.72 -5.40 -4.12
CA ARG A 151 -8.73 -6.37 -3.70
C ARG A 151 -9.68 -6.65 -4.84
N LYS A 152 -10.09 -7.91 -4.99
CA LYS A 152 -10.95 -8.32 -6.09
C LYS A 152 -12.30 -7.61 -6.05
N VAL A 153 -12.87 -7.34 -7.21
CA VAL A 153 -14.24 -6.82 -7.32
C VAL A 153 -15.21 -7.94 -6.93
N ARG A 154 -16.09 -7.67 -5.97
CA ARG A 154 -17.05 -8.66 -5.45
C ARG A 154 -18.12 -8.98 -6.51
N PRO A 155 -18.76 -10.16 -6.46
CA PRO A 155 -19.85 -10.49 -7.38
C PRO A 155 -20.97 -9.44 -7.39
N GLY A 156 -21.23 -8.85 -8.56
CA GLY A 156 -22.25 -7.81 -8.73
C GLY A 156 -21.81 -6.39 -8.31
N GLU A 157 -20.59 -6.22 -7.81
CA GLU A 157 -20.02 -4.92 -7.50
C GLU A 157 -19.54 -4.21 -8.77
N SER A 158 -19.71 -2.89 -8.85
CA SER A 158 -19.13 -2.07 -9.92
C SER A 158 -17.61 -2.04 -9.83
N THR A 159 -16.93 -1.99 -10.97
CA THR A 159 -15.48 -1.74 -11.06
C THR A 159 -15.09 -0.28 -10.79
N TYR A 160 -16.06 0.63 -10.72
CA TYR A 160 -15.83 2.05 -10.45
C TYR A 160 -15.12 2.28 -9.11
N VAL A 161 -14.17 3.22 -9.12
CA VAL A 161 -13.45 3.73 -7.95
C VAL A 161 -13.58 5.25 -7.97
N ASP A 162 -14.02 5.85 -6.86
CA ASP A 162 -14.03 7.30 -6.71
C ASP A 162 -12.61 7.82 -6.43
N VAL A 163 -11.86 8.06 -7.49
CA VAL A 163 -10.47 8.52 -7.42
C VAL A 163 -10.34 9.96 -6.90
N SER A 164 -11.43 10.71 -6.77
CA SER A 164 -11.42 12.07 -6.21
C SER A 164 -11.15 12.08 -4.70
N LYS A 165 -11.43 10.97 -4.02
CA LYS A 165 -11.16 10.78 -2.58
C LYS A 165 -9.77 10.21 -2.29
N ALA A 166 -8.99 9.94 -3.33
CA ALA A 166 -7.63 9.46 -3.14
C ALA A 166 -6.77 10.58 -2.55
N LYS A 167 -5.98 10.25 -1.52
CA LYS A 167 -5.05 11.17 -0.87
C LYS A 167 -3.74 10.48 -0.55
N VAL A 168 -2.64 11.23 -0.62
CA VAL A 168 -1.33 10.72 -0.20
C VAL A 168 -1.30 10.59 1.32
N ASN A 169 -0.73 9.48 1.78
CA ASN A 169 -0.39 9.32 3.18
C ASN A 169 0.93 10.05 3.47
N THR A 170 0.87 11.11 4.27
CA THR A 170 2.06 11.89 4.68
C THR A 170 2.72 11.33 5.95
N TYR A 171 2.12 10.32 6.59
CA TYR A 171 2.54 9.72 7.85
C TYR A 171 2.63 8.20 7.71
N VAL A 172 3.50 7.77 6.79
CA VAL A 172 3.67 6.36 6.41
C VAL A 172 4.58 5.65 7.41
N LYS A 173 4.21 4.45 7.83
CA LYS A 173 5.11 3.55 8.57
C LYS A 173 6.21 3.05 7.64
N ARG A 174 7.45 3.31 8.01
CA ARG A 174 8.69 2.92 7.30
C ARG A 174 9.65 2.17 8.23
N TRP A 175 10.77 1.72 7.68
CA TRP A 175 11.86 1.11 8.43
C TRP A 175 12.80 2.17 9.02
N GLN A 176 13.55 1.81 10.07
CA GLN A 176 14.33 2.73 10.90
C GLN A 176 15.21 3.69 10.11
N TRP A 177 15.92 3.20 9.10
CA TRP A 177 16.79 4.02 8.28
C TRP A 177 16.07 5.23 7.65
N VAL A 178 14.79 5.10 7.27
CA VAL A 178 14.02 6.22 6.70
C VAL A 178 13.78 7.31 7.75
N TYR A 179 13.46 6.94 8.99
CA TYR A 179 13.27 7.91 10.07
C TYR A 179 14.57 8.66 10.39
N ASP A 180 15.67 7.92 10.46
CA ASP A 180 16.99 8.46 10.82
C ASP A 180 17.54 9.43 9.75
N ASN A 181 17.21 9.24 8.47
CA ASN A 181 17.87 9.94 7.35
C ASN A 181 16.96 10.85 6.53
N ILE A 182 15.65 10.57 6.46
CA ILE A 182 14.69 11.33 5.63
C ILE A 182 13.62 11.98 6.51
N GLY A 183 13.11 11.25 7.52
CA GLY A 183 11.97 11.66 8.33
C GLY A 183 12.26 12.74 9.38
N GLY A 184 13.43 13.37 9.37
CA GLY A 184 13.82 14.34 10.38
C GLY A 184 13.92 13.77 11.81
N GLY A 185 14.06 12.44 11.94
CA GLY A 185 14.21 11.75 13.22
C GLY A 185 12.93 11.45 13.99
N TYR A 186 11.75 11.52 13.37
CA TYR A 186 10.48 11.11 13.98
C TYR A 186 10.16 9.63 13.66
N ASP A 187 9.74 8.87 14.67
CA ASP A 187 9.34 7.45 14.57
C ASP A 187 7.82 7.29 14.48
N TRP A 188 7.35 6.38 13.63
CA TRP A 188 5.92 6.03 13.53
C TRP A 188 5.32 5.54 14.83
N SER A 189 4.22 6.16 15.25
CA SER A 189 3.57 5.88 16.53
C SER A 189 2.11 5.43 16.44
N GLN A 190 1.40 5.69 15.34
CA GLN A 190 -0.02 5.35 15.22
C GLN A 190 -0.54 5.32 13.78
N SER A 191 -1.62 4.57 13.54
CA SER A 191 -2.36 4.61 12.27
C SER A 191 -3.06 5.96 12.07
N ASN A 192 -3.10 6.44 10.83
CA ASN A 192 -3.73 7.71 10.45
C ASN A 192 -4.78 7.56 9.32
N TRP A 193 -5.13 6.33 8.96
CA TRP A 193 -6.14 6.04 7.96
C TRP A 193 -7.48 5.69 8.61
N ASP A 194 -8.56 5.84 7.85
CA ASP A 194 -9.92 5.54 8.31
C ASP A 194 -10.16 4.02 8.35
N ARG A 195 -9.99 3.41 9.52
CA ARG A 195 -10.21 1.96 9.71
C ARG A 195 -11.64 1.51 9.44
N ARG A 196 -12.62 2.42 9.30
CA ARG A 196 -13.99 2.08 8.85
C ARG A 196 -14.02 1.55 7.42
N LYS A 197 -12.94 1.77 6.64
CA LYS A 197 -12.76 1.15 5.32
C LYS A 197 -12.46 -0.34 5.37
N LEU A 198 -12.06 -0.87 6.53
CA LEU A 198 -11.98 -2.30 6.79
C LEU A 198 -13.30 -2.74 7.43
N LEU A 199 -14.26 -3.18 6.62
CA LEU A 199 -15.65 -3.43 7.04
C LEU A 199 -15.76 -4.55 8.08
N SER A 200 -14.81 -5.48 8.08
CA SER A 200 -14.70 -6.55 9.08
C SER A 200 -14.06 -6.10 10.39
N TYR A 201 -13.63 -4.84 10.52
CA TYR A 201 -13.08 -4.25 11.74
C TYR A 201 -14.18 -3.54 12.53
N THR A 202 -14.60 -4.16 13.63
CA THR A 202 -15.76 -3.70 14.40
C THR A 202 -15.37 -2.68 15.47
N ALA A 203 -16.39 -2.05 16.08
CA ALA A 203 -16.17 -1.20 17.26
C ALA A 203 -15.57 -1.98 18.45
N GLU A 204 -15.91 -3.26 18.60
CA GLU A 204 -15.34 -4.13 19.64
C GLU A 204 -13.85 -4.40 19.38
N ASP A 205 -13.46 -4.58 18.10
CA ASP A 205 -12.05 -4.71 17.73
C ASP A 205 -11.28 -3.42 18.00
N ALA A 206 -11.88 -2.26 17.68
CA ALA A 206 -11.30 -0.95 17.97
C ALA A 206 -11.07 -0.74 19.48
N GLU A 207 -12.06 -1.07 20.30
CA GLU A 207 -11.93 -1.00 21.76
C GLU A 207 -10.82 -1.93 22.29
N ARG A 208 -10.79 -3.19 21.81
CA ARG A 208 -9.75 -4.16 22.16
C ARG A 208 -8.35 -3.67 21.83
N ASP A 209 -8.18 -3.04 20.67
CA ASP A 209 -6.89 -2.58 20.18
C ASP A 209 -6.51 -1.18 20.69
N GLY A 210 -7.38 -0.56 21.51
CA GLY A 210 -7.19 0.82 21.99
C GLY A 210 -7.25 1.87 20.88
N TYR A 211 -7.86 1.54 19.74
CA TYR A 211 -8.06 2.45 18.62
C TYR A 211 -9.38 3.21 18.79
N THR A 212 -9.34 4.53 18.63
CA THR A 212 -10.54 5.36 18.58
C THR A 212 -10.76 5.78 17.13
N PHE A 213 -11.95 5.49 16.58
CA PHE A 213 -12.35 6.08 15.31
C PHE A 213 -12.38 7.59 15.49
N ILE A 214 -11.52 8.30 14.78
CA ILE A 214 -11.52 9.74 14.79
C ILE A 214 -12.72 10.17 13.94
N ASP A 215 -13.72 10.79 14.58
CA ASP A 215 -14.95 11.23 13.91
C ASP A 215 -14.68 12.29 12.83
N ASP A 216 -13.59 13.05 12.98
CA ASP A 216 -13.07 14.02 12.02
C ASP A 216 -11.56 13.81 11.83
N ILE A 217 -11.14 13.08 10.79
CA ILE A 217 -9.88 13.49 10.16
C ILE A 217 -10.23 14.85 9.57
N ASN A 218 -9.92 15.94 10.29
CA ASN A 218 -10.06 17.27 9.74
C ASN A 218 -9.39 17.26 8.37
N ASP A 219 -10.18 17.38 7.30
CA ASP A 219 -9.73 17.60 5.93
C ASP A 219 -9.03 18.99 5.78
N SER A 220 -8.73 19.64 6.91
CA SER A 220 -7.91 20.82 7.06
C SER A 220 -7.10 20.68 8.35
N ASP A 221 -5.89 20.10 8.27
CA ASP A 221 -4.70 20.56 8.99
C ASP A 221 -3.59 19.53 8.83
N GLY A 222 -2.55 19.91 8.10
CA GLY A 222 -1.39 19.07 7.87
C GLY A 222 -0.57 19.37 6.62
N ILE A 223 -0.62 20.59 6.08
CA ILE A 223 0.61 21.14 5.48
C ILE A 223 1.58 21.22 6.66
N TYR A 224 2.43 20.21 6.83
CA TYR A 224 3.68 20.43 7.53
C TYR A 224 4.47 21.38 6.63
N ASP A 225 4.43 22.66 6.98
CA ASP A 225 5.20 23.70 6.30
C ASP A 225 6.68 23.36 6.48
N TYR A 226 7.28 22.76 5.44
CA TYR A 226 8.72 22.52 5.35
C TYR A 226 9.44 23.84 5.00
N ASN A 227 9.22 24.89 5.81
CA ASN A 227 10.00 26.12 5.77
C ASN A 227 10.53 26.46 7.16
N ASN A 228 11.49 25.67 7.62
CA ASN A 228 12.64 26.19 8.35
C ASN A 228 13.83 25.93 7.39
N GLY A 229 14.33 26.91 6.65
CA GLY A 229 14.83 28.17 7.17
C GLY A 229 16.29 28.03 7.58
N ASP A 230 17.15 27.56 6.66
CA ASP A 230 18.59 27.78 6.74
C ASP A 230 19.07 28.41 5.44
N GLY A 231 19.30 29.71 5.50
CA GLY A 231 19.94 30.47 4.43
C GLY A 231 21.38 30.01 4.26
N TYR A 232 21.71 29.62 3.03
CA TYR A 232 23.09 29.71 2.56
C TYR A 232 23.19 30.99 1.74
N ASP A 233 23.77 32.00 2.38
CA ASP A 233 24.24 33.23 1.75
C ASP A 233 25.58 32.91 1.08
N TYR A 234 25.60 33.03 -0.26
CA TYR A 234 26.72 32.93 -1.23
C TYR A 234 27.43 31.59 -1.45
#